data_AF-A0A3P9CSG3-F1
#
_entry.id   AF-A0A3P9CSG3-F1
#
_cell.length_a   1.000
_cell.length_b   1.000
_cell.length_c   1.000
_cell.angle_alpha   90.00
_cell.angle_beta   90.00
_cell.angle_gamma   90.00
#
_symmetry.space_group_name_H-M   'P 1'
#
loop_
_entity.id
_entity.type
_entity.pdbx_description
1 polymer ?
#
loop_
_entity_poly.entity_id
_entity_poly.type
_entity_poly.pdbx_seq_one_letter_code
_entity_poly.pdbx_strand_id
1 'polypeptide(L)' 'VAVSWEPSKGALSYTVVAQGRGGYASVCNSNDSTCLLGDVLCGLNYSITVTASDDTPCVPQKVRAEMVCRNDTGVVSWEE' A
#
# COMPACT_ATOMS: atom_id res chain seq x y z
N VAL A 1 -8.38 -6.18 -18.63
CA VAL A 1 -7.56 -7.16 -17.86
C VAL A 1 -8.07 -7.21 -16.44
N ALA A 2 -8.37 -8.38 -15.90
CA ALA A 2 -8.81 -8.54 -14.51
C ALA A 2 -7.62 -8.92 -13.63
N VAL A 3 -7.52 -8.28 -12.47
CA VAL A 3 -6.49 -8.54 -11.47
C VAL A 3 -7.14 -8.84 -10.13
N SER A 4 -6.59 -9.82 -9.41
CA SER A 4 -7.06 -10.25 -8.10
C SER A 4 -5.87 -10.47 -7.20
N TRP A 5 -6.01 -10.11 -5.93
CA TRP A 5 -4.97 -10.25 -4.91
C TRP A 5 -5.58 -10.77 -3.61
N GLU A 6 -4.73 -11.12 -2.65
CA GLU A 6 -5.19 -11.50 -1.31
C GLU A 6 -5.42 -10.25 -0.47
N PRO A 7 -6.56 -10.14 0.24
CA PRO A 7 -6.85 -8.97 1.05
C PRO A 7 -5.86 -8.82 2.20
N SER A 8 -5.38 -7.58 2.38
CA SER A 8 -4.49 -7.22 3.50
C SER A 8 -5.29 -6.93 4.77
N LYS A 9 -4.73 -7.26 5.94
CA LYS A 9 -5.40 -6.98 7.22
C LYS A 9 -5.56 -5.47 7.41
N GLY A 10 -6.79 -5.02 7.64
CA GLY A 10 -7.12 -3.61 7.87
C GLY A 10 -7.37 -2.80 6.60
N ALA A 11 -7.06 -3.33 5.42
CA ALA A 11 -7.28 -2.59 4.18
C ALA A 11 -8.78 -2.41 3.86
N LEU A 12 -9.20 -1.15 3.71
CA LEU A 12 -10.58 -0.76 3.40
C LEU A 12 -10.79 -0.50 1.91
N SER A 13 -9.72 -0.12 1.21
CA SER A 13 -9.72 0.19 -0.21
C SER A 13 -8.40 -0.20 -0.85
N TYR A 14 -8.43 -0.41 -2.15
CA TYR A 14 -7.27 -0.75 -2.94
C TYR A 14 -7.22 0.11 -4.20
N THR A 15 -6.03 0.65 -4.45
CA THR A 15 -5.69 1.33 -5.69
C THR A 15 -4.74 0.46 -6.48
N VAL A 16 -5.13 0.11 -7.70
CA VAL A 16 -4.28 -0.65 -8.62
C VAL A 16 -3.82 0.25 -9.74
N VAL A 17 -2.51 0.27 -9.98
CA VAL A 17 -1.87 1.03 -11.04
C VAL A 17 -1.15 0.05 -11.97
N ALA A 18 -1.57 0.03 -13.23
CA ALA A 18 -0.89 -0.69 -14.30
C ALA A 18 -0.08 0.28 -15.15
N GLN A 19 1.24 0.25 -15.01
CA GLN A 19 2.15 1.13 -15.73
C GLN A 19 2.76 0.41 -16.93
N GLY A 20 2.44 0.87 -18.13
CA GLY A 20 2.97 0.39 -19.41
C GLY A 20 4.17 1.20 -19.88
N ARG A 21 4.85 0.71 -20.92
CA ARG A 21 5.94 1.46 -21.57
C ARG A 21 5.39 2.67 -22.33
N GLY A 22 6.16 3.76 -22.37
CA GLY A 22 5.80 4.97 -23.14
C GLY A 22 4.83 5.93 -22.42
N GLY A 23 4.69 5.82 -21.10
CA GLY A 23 3.85 6.74 -20.30
C GLY A 23 2.38 6.33 -20.20
N TYR A 24 1.99 5.21 -20.81
CA TYR A 24 0.65 4.65 -20.63
C TYR A 24 0.49 4.11 -19.22
N ALA A 25 -0.52 4.59 -18.50
CA ALA A 25 -0.91 4.05 -17.20
C ALA A 25 -2.42 3.87 -17.16
N SER A 26 -2.88 2.77 -16.57
CA SER A 26 -4.28 2.54 -16.26
C SER A 26 -4.42 2.37 -14.76
N VAL A 27 -5.43 3.00 -14.17
CA VAL A 27 -5.66 2.99 -12.73
C VAL A 27 -7.07 2.51 -12.47
N CYS A 28 -7.24 1.70 -11.44
CA CYS A 28 -8.56 1.32 -10.98
C CYS A 28 -8.59 1.27 -9.45
N ASN A 29 -9.70 1.74 -8.89
CA ASN A 29 -9.96 1.73 -7.45
C ASN A 29 -11.07 0.75 -7.15
N SER A 30 -10.86 -0.10 -6.15
CA SER A 30 -11.83 -1.10 -5.71
C SER A 30 -11.76 -1.27 -4.20
N ASN A 31 -12.90 -1.52 -3.56
CA ASN A 31 -12.93 -1.90 -2.15
C ASN A 31 -12.83 -3.43 -1.98
N ASP A 32 -13.04 -4.17 -3.07
CA ASP A 32 -12.87 -5.62 -3.11
C ASP A 32 -11.43 -5.98 -3.47
N SER A 33 -11.06 -7.23 -3.24
CA SER A 33 -9.74 -7.77 -3.60
C SER A 33 -9.59 -8.09 -5.10
N THR A 34 -10.41 -7.44 -5.94
CA THR A 34 -10.41 -7.60 -7.39
C THR A 34 -10.62 -6.26 -8.09
N CYS A 35 -10.03 -6.09 -9.26
CA CYS A 35 -10.17 -4.89 -10.07
C CYS A 35 -10.09 -5.18 -11.57
N LEU A 36 -10.83 -4.40 -12.36
CA LEU A 36 -10.89 -4.53 -13.81
C LEU A 36 -10.25 -3.29 -14.46
N LEU A 37 -9.10 -3.51 -15.09
CA LEU A 37 -8.41 -2.49 -15.87
C LEU A 37 -8.96 -2.52 -17.30
N GLY A 38 -9.69 -1.48 -17.69
CA GLY A 38 -10.33 -1.35 -19.00
C GLY A 38 -9.38 -0.84 -20.10
N ASP A 39 -8.58 0.17 -19.78
CA ASP A 39 -7.80 0.93 -20.77
C ASP A 39 -6.37 0.38 -20.96
N VAL A 40 -6.28 -0.93 -21.18
CA VAL A 40 -5.01 -1.64 -21.32
C VAL A 40 -4.79 -1.99 -22.80
N LEU A 41 -3.67 -1.54 -23.38
CA LEU A 41 -3.37 -1.77 -24.79
C LEU A 41 -2.74 -3.15 -25.00
N CYS A 42 -3.17 -3.84 -26.05
CA CYS A 42 -2.62 -5.13 -26.45
C CYS A 42 -1.16 -4.99 -26.90
N GLY A 43 -0.31 -5.96 -26.53
CA GLY A 43 1.09 -6.02 -26.97
C GLY A 43 2.08 -5.20 -26.15
N LEU A 44 1.64 -4.54 -25.08
CA LEU A 44 2.52 -3.88 -24.11
C LEU A 44 2.67 -4.71 -22.85
N ASN A 45 3.87 -4.66 -22.26
CA ASN A 45 4.09 -5.18 -20.91
C ASN A 45 3.75 -4.08 -19.90
N TYR A 46 2.91 -4.43 -18.93
CA TYR A 46 2.51 -3.58 -17.82
C TYR A 46 3.11 -4.08 -16.51
N SER A 47 3.62 -3.16 -15.69
CA SER A 47 3.95 -3.41 -14.29
C SER A 47 2.74 -3.03 -13.45
N ILE A 48 2.23 -3.97 -12.65
CA ILE A 48 1.01 -3.78 -11.86
C ILE A 48 1.43 -3.59 -10.40
N THR A 49 1.03 -2.47 -9.82
CA THR A 49 1.24 -2.14 -8.41
C THR A 49 -0.12 -2.05 -7.73
N VAL A 50 -0.30 -2.78 -6.63
CA VAL A 50 -1.52 -2.72 -5.80
C VAL A 50 -1.15 -2.05 -4.49
N THR A 51 -1.84 -0.96 -4.17
CA THR A 51 -1.69 -0.23 -2.92
C THR A 51 -2.96 -0.42 -2.10
N ALA A 52 -2.81 -0.95 -0.89
CA ALA A 52 -3.90 -1.05 0.07
C ALA A 52 -3.94 0.23 0.91
N SER A 53 -5.13 0.78 1.10
CA SER A 53 -5.40 1.93 1.95
C SER A 53 -6.39 1.57 3.05
N ASP A 54 -6.06 1.99 4.26
CA ASP A 54 -6.93 1.99 5.42
C ASP A 54 -7.20 3.45 5.80
N ASP A 55 -8.38 3.72 6.35
CA ASP A 55 -8.78 5.03 6.87
C ASP A 55 -8.31 5.19 8.33
N THR A 56 -7.80 4.12 8.94
CA THR A 56 -7.21 4.17 10.28
C THR A 56 -5.70 4.44 10.23
N PRO A 57 -5.18 5.40 11.02
CA PRO A 57 -3.73 5.57 11.16
C PRO A 57 -3.10 4.29 11.70
N CYS A 58 -2.00 3.85 11.09
CA CYS A 58 -1.27 2.70 11.60
C CYS A 58 -0.84 2.95 13.05
N VAL A 59 -1.20 2.03 13.96
CA VAL A 59 -0.72 2.10 15.33
C VAL A 59 0.76 1.70 15.36
N PRO A 60 1.64 2.47 16.01
CA PRO A 60 3.07 2.18 16.03
C PRO A 60 3.33 0.81 16.65
N GLN A 61 4.07 -0.04 15.95
CA GLN A 61 4.36 -1.39 16.42
C GLN A 61 5.68 -1.44 17.18
N LYS A 62 5.80 -2.41 18.09
CA LYS A 62 7.03 -2.67 18.86
C LYS A 62 7.59 -1.42 19.55
N VAL A 63 6.72 -0.64 20.19
CA VAL A 63 7.12 0.56 20.93
C VAL A 63 8.09 0.17 22.04
N ARG A 64 9.29 0.74 22.01
CA ARG A 64 10.32 0.64 23.05
C ARG A 64 10.47 2.01 23.69
N ALA A 65 10.46 2.02 25.02
CA ALA A 65 10.76 3.20 25.81
C ALA A 65 12.00 2.89 26.65
N GLU A 66 13.00 3.74 26.53
CA GLU A 66 14.27 3.62 27.25
C GLU A 66 14.56 4.92 27.99
N MET A 67 14.96 4.80 29.26
CA MET A 67 15.37 5.94 30.07
C MET A 67 16.88 6.08 30.08
N VAL A 68 17.36 7.28 29.76
CA VAL A 68 18.78 7.64 29.82
C VAL A 68 19.00 8.43 31.11
N CYS A 69 19.36 7.73 32.18
CA CYS A 69 19.54 8.30 33.53
C CYS A 69 20.65 9.35 33.62
N ARG A 70 21.55 9.42 32.63
CA ARG A 70 22.67 10.37 32.63
C ARG A 70 22.19 11.83 32.51
N ASN A 71 21.14 12.06 31.72
CA ASN A 71 20.64 13.39 31.38
C ASN A 71 19.10 13.46 31.54
N ASP A 72 18.50 12.61 32.38
CA ASP A 72 17.05 12.56 32.63
C ASP A 72 16.19 12.52 31.35
N THR A 73 16.68 11.87 30.30
CA THR A 73 16.06 11.86 28.98
C THR A 73 15.31 10.55 28.74
N GLY A 74 14.06 10.61 28.30
CA GLY A 74 13.31 9.46 27.79
C GLY A 74 13.44 9.34 26.27
N VAL A 75 13.85 8.18 25.78
CA VAL A 75 13.90 7.84 24.35
C VAL A 75 12.76 6.87 24.05
N VAL A 76 12.01 7.15 22.99
CA VAL A 76 10.92 6.28 22.53
C VAL A 76 11.13 5.97 21.07
N SER A 77 11.09 4.69 20.70
CA SER A 77 11.29 4.22 19.33
C SER A 77 10.22 3.19 18.97
N TRP A 78 9.79 3.17 17.72
CA TRP A 78 8.82 2.21 17.20
C TRP A 78 9.24 1.74 15.80
N GLU A 79 8.70 0.60 15.38
CA GLU A 79 8.81 0.11 14.00
C GLU A 79 7.51 0.42 13.25
N GLU A 80 7.67 0.78 11.97
CA GLU A 80 6.58 0.99 11.00
C GLU A 80 6.26 -0.32 10.27
#